data_AF-A0A950QL47-F1
#
_entry.id   AF-A0A950QL47-F1
#
_cell.length_a   1.000
_cell.length_b   1.000
_cell.length_c   1.000
_cell.angle_alpha   90.00
_cell.angle_beta   90.00
_cell.angle_gamma   90.00
#
_symmetry.space_group_name_H-M   'P 1'
#
loop_
_entity.id
_entity.type
_entity.pdbx_description
1 polymer ?
#
loop_
_entity_poly.entity_id
_entity_poly.type
_entity_poly.pdbx_seq_one_letter_code
_entity_poly.pdbx_strand_id
1 'polypeptide(L)'
;MKLVIWDLDETFWQGTLEEGGITAIPGNVSLVKELAGRGIVSSICSKNDHERSKAKLTELEIWDYFVFPAISFSPKGKTVKDIIETAALRPGNVLFIDDNNLNLEEVKFFNPGIMAAHPSDVLHLLSAHPNAAGNPDQELKRLQQYRLLQRKAEQRAASSLSNEEFLRASGIRISLDYDVEANFERVVELINRSNQLNYTKQRLETREQIEEFRHMLNGFGYHAGCVRAADNYGDYGLIGFYLLKRRARKSRLIHFVFSCRTMHMGIEQYVYEMLECPDLNIAQPVSYGLDTHSNIDWIALEGAAEGDSTGGQAEPRLLLLGGCDLLQLASYCSRNRIEFVNKAERKMMVRYDDPSFVLGDREAIRRCRAIRKIPCWTHEDAVQFDAALASSDVLLISLWPGMNGQYLQAADGVRVRVSNIAKDKIEKQRPDWFRRNFRVLEVSDEEKKDLIVQSLESISDRAPKKAKIFALSCCTLWVDEEIKL
;
A
#
# COMPACT_ATOMS: atom_id res chain seq x y z
N MET A 1 11.10 21.68 9.34
CA MET A 1 10.09 22.68 8.91
C MET A 1 9.48 22.24 7.59
N LYS A 2 8.23 22.64 7.27
CA LYS A 2 7.53 22.30 6.02
C LYS A 2 6.81 23.50 5.37
N LEU A 3 6.45 24.52 6.16
CA LEU A 3 5.74 25.72 5.70
C LEU A 3 6.31 26.95 6.42
N VAL A 4 6.49 28.05 5.68
CA VAL A 4 6.76 29.39 6.24
C VAL A 4 5.59 30.31 5.90
N ILE A 5 5.03 30.98 6.90
CA ILE A 5 3.92 31.92 6.74
C ILE A 5 4.47 33.34 6.99
N TRP A 6 4.29 34.21 6.00
CA TRP A 6 4.87 35.54 5.97
C TRP A 6 3.80 36.60 6.21
N ASP A 7 4.08 37.57 7.07
CA ASP A 7 3.51 38.90 6.91
C ASP A 7 4.16 39.64 5.73
N LEU A 8 3.54 40.73 5.27
CA LEU A 8 4.00 41.52 4.14
C LEU A 8 4.64 42.84 4.57
N ASP A 9 3.84 43.75 5.15
CA ASP A 9 4.32 45.07 5.58
C ASP A 9 5.36 44.94 6.69
N GLU A 10 6.41 45.75 6.63
CA GLU A 10 7.59 45.72 7.53
C GLU A 10 8.29 44.35 7.71
N THR A 11 7.89 43.33 6.92
CA THR A 11 8.36 41.95 7.03
C THR A 11 8.92 41.44 5.71
N PHE A 12 8.07 41.30 4.68
CA PHE A 12 8.48 40.84 3.36
C PHE A 12 9.07 42.00 2.54
N TRP A 13 8.50 43.19 2.72
CA TRP A 13 8.99 44.47 2.20
C TRP A 13 9.07 45.50 3.31
N GLN A 14 9.84 46.56 3.09
CA GLN A 14 9.88 47.73 3.97
C GLN A 14 8.77 48.70 3.58
N GLY A 15 8.08 49.29 4.56
CA GLY A 15 6.94 50.20 4.37
C GLY A 15 5.57 49.50 4.47
N THR A 16 4.53 50.33 4.56
CA THR A 16 3.12 49.93 4.56
C THR A 16 2.50 50.14 3.18
N LEU A 17 1.82 49.13 2.63
CA LEU A 17 1.26 49.19 1.29
C LEU A 17 0.18 50.27 1.12
N GLU A 18 -0.61 50.54 2.16
CA GLU A 18 -1.66 51.56 2.15
C GLU A 18 -1.10 52.98 2.04
N GLU A 19 -0.02 53.27 2.78
CA GLU A 19 0.64 54.58 2.84
C GLU A 19 1.47 54.88 1.58
N GLY A 20 1.82 53.84 0.82
CA GLY A 20 2.69 53.92 -0.36
C GLY A 20 4.17 53.95 0.00
N GLY A 21 5.04 53.74 -1.00
CA GLY A 21 6.50 53.77 -0.79
C GLY A 21 7.13 52.45 -0.32
N ILE A 22 6.48 51.31 -0.59
CA ILE A 22 7.03 50.00 -0.23
C ILE A 22 8.25 49.62 -1.07
N THR A 23 9.25 49.01 -0.42
CA THR A 23 10.45 48.48 -1.08
C THR A 23 10.64 47.00 -0.74
N ALA A 24 10.52 46.14 -1.75
CA ALA A 24 10.72 44.71 -1.59
C ALA A 24 12.14 44.39 -1.13
N ILE A 25 12.28 43.46 -0.16
CA ILE A 25 13.59 43.00 0.32
C ILE A 25 14.05 41.86 -0.61
N PRO A 26 15.06 42.04 -1.47
CA PRO A 26 15.43 41.04 -2.48
C PRO A 26 15.86 39.69 -1.88
N GLY A 27 16.41 39.72 -0.67
CA GLY A 27 16.76 38.53 0.11
C GLY A 27 15.54 37.64 0.41
N ASN A 28 14.39 38.25 0.73
CA ASN A 28 13.16 37.50 1.03
C ASN A 28 12.59 36.81 -0.21
N VAL A 29 12.61 37.50 -1.36
CA VAL A 29 12.19 36.92 -2.64
C VAL A 29 13.06 35.70 -2.99
N SER A 30 14.38 35.85 -2.84
CA SER A 30 15.35 34.78 -3.12
C SER A 30 15.15 33.59 -2.17
N LEU A 31 14.94 33.88 -0.89
CA LEU A 31 14.70 32.88 0.16
C LEU A 31 13.43 32.07 -0.08
N VAL A 32 12.33 32.69 -0.52
CA VAL A 32 11.09 31.96 -0.86
C VAL A 32 11.35 30.97 -2.02
N LYS A 33 12.05 31.41 -3.08
CA LYS A 33 12.39 30.52 -4.21
C LYS A 33 13.33 29.38 -3.78
N GLU A 34 14.32 29.69 -2.94
CA GLU A 34 15.25 28.72 -2.37
C GLU A 34 14.54 27.65 -1.54
N LEU A 35 13.69 28.06 -0.59
CA LEU A 35 12.92 27.15 0.26
C LEU A 35 12.00 26.25 -0.58
N ALA A 36 11.37 26.80 -1.61
CA ALA A 36 10.53 26.03 -2.52
C ALA A 36 11.34 24.93 -3.23
N GLY A 37 12.56 25.25 -3.68
CA GLY A 37 13.51 24.28 -4.25
C GLY A 37 14.02 23.22 -3.26
N ARG A 38 13.76 23.39 -1.96
CA ARG A 38 14.03 22.43 -0.87
C ARG A 38 12.76 21.71 -0.38
N GLY A 39 11.64 21.88 -1.09
CA GLY A 39 10.34 21.30 -0.72
C GLY A 39 9.73 21.90 0.55
N ILE A 40 10.10 23.13 0.92
CA ILE A 40 9.48 23.92 1.98
C ILE A 40 8.63 24.99 1.30
N VAL A 41 7.31 24.96 1.52
CA VAL A 41 6.39 25.89 0.87
C VAL A 41 6.22 27.18 1.67
N SER A 42 5.74 28.24 1.02
CA SER A 42 5.45 29.53 1.65
C SER A 42 3.96 29.86 1.55
N SER A 43 3.43 30.57 2.55
CA SER A 43 2.07 31.15 2.58
C SER A 43 2.12 32.59 3.07
N ILE A 44 1.01 33.32 2.92
CA ILE A 44 0.89 34.71 3.39
C ILE A 44 -0.20 34.78 4.45
N CYS A 45 0.03 35.56 5.51
CA CYS A 45 -0.99 35.97 6.47
C CYS A 45 -0.78 37.45 6.83
N SER A 46 -1.43 38.34 6.09
CA SER A 46 -1.23 39.80 6.21
C SER A 46 -2.54 40.57 6.26
N LYS A 47 -2.54 41.68 7.01
CA LYS A 47 -3.68 42.61 7.12
C LYS A 47 -3.54 43.70 6.06
N ASN A 48 -3.98 43.38 4.85
CA ASN A 48 -3.75 44.21 3.67
C ASN A 48 -4.90 44.11 2.66
N ASP A 49 -4.88 44.95 1.64
CA ASP A 49 -5.75 44.81 0.46
C ASP A 49 -5.24 43.69 -0.47
N HIS A 50 -6.10 42.69 -0.71
CA HIS A 50 -5.73 41.49 -1.46
C HIS A 50 -5.25 41.81 -2.89
N GLU A 51 -5.97 42.65 -3.63
CA GLU A 51 -5.66 42.91 -5.04
C GLU A 51 -4.37 43.71 -5.19
N ARG A 52 -4.14 44.71 -4.33
CA ARG A 52 -2.89 45.49 -4.32
C ARG A 52 -1.69 44.64 -3.92
N SER A 53 -1.81 43.81 -2.88
CA SER A 53 -0.72 42.93 -2.46
C SER A 53 -0.41 41.89 -3.53
N LYS A 54 -1.43 41.28 -4.14
CA LYS A 54 -1.27 40.31 -5.24
C LYS A 54 -0.61 40.94 -6.45
N ALA A 55 -1.03 42.14 -6.85
CA ALA A 55 -0.43 42.87 -7.96
C ALA A 55 1.07 43.10 -7.71
N LYS A 56 1.45 43.52 -6.49
CA LYS A 56 2.87 43.73 -6.15
C LYS A 56 3.68 42.44 -6.14
N LEU A 57 3.16 41.36 -5.56
CA LEU A 57 3.85 40.07 -5.55
C LEU A 57 3.95 39.44 -6.95
N THR A 58 3.03 39.78 -7.85
CA THR A 58 3.08 39.38 -9.25
C THR A 58 4.16 40.16 -10.01
N GLU A 59 4.29 41.47 -9.77
CA GLU A 59 5.39 42.29 -10.30
C GLU A 59 6.78 41.75 -9.88
N LEU A 60 6.87 41.19 -8.67
CA LEU A 60 8.08 40.55 -8.14
C LEU A 60 8.28 39.10 -8.59
N GLU A 61 7.40 38.57 -9.45
CA GLU A 61 7.43 37.18 -9.94
C GLU A 61 7.50 36.13 -8.81
N ILE A 62 6.81 36.40 -7.70
CA ILE A 62 6.84 35.55 -6.51
C ILE A 62 5.45 35.10 -6.04
N TRP A 63 4.38 35.72 -6.51
CA TRP A 63 3.00 35.35 -6.15
C TRP A 63 2.76 33.84 -6.26
N ASP A 64 3.24 33.24 -7.35
CA ASP A 64 3.07 31.83 -7.64
C ASP A 64 3.79 30.89 -6.65
N TYR A 65 4.77 31.37 -5.88
CA TYR A 65 5.45 30.57 -4.87
C TYR A 65 4.67 30.48 -3.55
N PHE A 66 3.60 31.25 -3.41
CA PHE A 66 2.73 31.22 -2.24
C PHE A 66 1.53 30.31 -2.44
N VAL A 67 1.22 29.52 -1.41
CA VAL A 67 0.01 28.69 -1.31
C VAL A 67 -0.83 29.15 -0.13
N PHE A 68 -2.15 29.04 -0.23
CA PHE A 68 -3.10 29.49 0.79
C PHE A 68 -2.92 30.96 1.24
N PRO A 69 -2.72 31.93 0.32
CA PRO A 69 -2.53 33.33 0.72
C PRO A 69 -3.78 33.85 1.43
N ALA A 70 -3.61 34.29 2.68
CA ALA A 70 -4.65 34.97 3.45
C ALA A 70 -4.28 36.44 3.60
N ILE A 71 -4.91 37.29 2.78
CA ILE A 71 -4.68 38.74 2.77
C ILE A 71 -6.03 39.40 3.04
N SER A 72 -6.26 39.74 4.32
CA SER A 72 -7.50 40.35 4.78
C SER A 72 -7.33 40.92 6.18
N PHE A 73 -8.24 41.78 6.62
CA PHE A 73 -8.21 42.39 7.96
C PHE A 73 -8.71 41.46 9.08
N SER A 74 -8.51 40.14 8.95
CA SER A 74 -8.86 39.15 9.96
C SER A 74 -7.78 39.02 11.05
N PRO A 75 -8.14 38.54 12.26
CA PRO A 75 -7.16 38.20 13.30
C PRO A 75 -6.20 37.10 12.83
N LYS A 76 -4.88 37.30 12.99
CA LYS A 76 -3.87 36.41 12.39
C LYS A 76 -3.83 35.05 13.07
N GLY A 77 -4.15 34.96 14.36
CA GLY A 77 -4.05 33.72 15.12
C GLY A 77 -4.93 32.61 14.56
N LYS A 78 -6.21 32.91 14.32
CA LYS A 78 -7.16 31.97 13.73
C LYS A 78 -6.88 31.75 12.24
N THR A 79 -6.53 32.79 11.49
CA THR A 79 -6.19 32.65 10.06
C THR A 79 -5.00 31.72 9.84
N VAL A 80 -3.95 31.82 10.66
CA VAL A 80 -2.81 30.89 10.62
C VAL A 80 -3.26 29.46 10.94
N LYS A 81 -4.17 29.28 11.90
CA LYS A 81 -4.73 27.96 12.22
C LYS A 81 -5.43 27.33 11.01
N ASP A 82 -6.28 28.10 10.34
CA ASP A 82 -7.03 27.65 9.16
C ASP A 82 -6.07 27.27 8.01
N ILE A 83 -4.99 28.04 7.80
CA ILE A 83 -3.93 27.71 6.81
C ILE A 83 -3.27 26.37 7.16
N ILE A 84 -2.90 26.15 8.43
CA ILE A 84 -2.21 24.93 8.89
C ILE A 84 -3.09 23.70 8.73
N GLU A 85 -4.38 23.82 9.09
CA GLU A 85 -5.37 22.75 8.95
C GLU A 85 -5.62 22.41 7.48
N THR A 86 -5.80 23.41 6.62
CA THR A 86 -5.99 23.23 5.17
C THR A 86 -4.76 22.60 4.52
N ALA A 87 -3.56 22.96 4.98
CA ALA A 87 -2.29 22.37 4.54
C ALA A 87 -2.07 20.94 5.10
N ALA A 88 -2.96 20.43 5.96
CA ALA A 88 -2.81 19.16 6.68
C ALA A 88 -1.42 19.04 7.37
N LEU A 89 -1.01 20.12 8.03
CA LEU A 89 0.26 20.21 8.77
C LEU A 89 0.03 20.27 10.29
N ARG A 90 1.14 20.21 11.03
CA ARG A 90 1.16 20.44 12.48
C ARG A 90 1.83 21.76 12.77
N PRO A 91 1.43 22.51 13.82
CA PRO A 91 2.05 23.78 14.20
C PRO A 91 3.58 23.71 14.29
N GLY A 92 4.15 22.67 14.92
CA GLY A 92 5.61 22.50 15.02
C GLY A 92 6.37 22.28 13.71
N ASN A 93 5.68 22.16 12.57
CA ASN A 93 6.30 22.14 11.24
C ASN A 93 6.27 23.50 10.54
N VAL A 94 5.76 24.54 11.20
CA VAL A 94 5.41 25.83 10.59
C VAL A 94 6.17 26.94 11.30
N LEU A 95 6.77 27.84 10.50
CA LEU A 95 7.36 29.09 10.96
C LEU A 95 6.46 30.25 10.54
N PHE A 96 6.05 31.10 11.47
CA PHE A 96 5.36 32.36 11.22
C PHE A 96 6.32 33.53 11.45
N ILE A 97 6.33 34.49 10.51
CA ILE A 97 7.23 35.65 10.53
C ILE A 97 6.40 36.93 10.43
N ASP A 98 6.58 37.83 11.40
CA ASP A 98 5.81 39.08 11.55
C ASP A 98 6.63 40.05 12.40
N ASP A 99 6.67 41.33 12.03
CA ASP A 99 7.38 42.37 12.77
C ASP A 99 6.65 42.75 14.08
N ASN A 100 5.35 42.52 14.15
CA ASN A 100 4.55 42.92 15.28
C ASN A 100 4.46 41.82 16.34
N ASN A 101 5.06 42.08 17.51
CA ASN A 101 5.06 41.15 18.65
C ASN A 101 3.65 40.72 19.11
N LEU A 102 2.62 41.57 18.97
CA LEU A 102 1.25 41.20 19.34
C LEU A 102 0.70 40.11 18.41
N ASN A 103 0.98 40.20 17.10
CA ASN A 103 0.59 39.17 16.14
C ASN A 103 1.33 37.84 16.43
N LEU A 104 2.62 37.92 16.79
CA LEU A 104 3.41 36.73 17.16
C LEU A 104 2.80 35.99 18.36
N GLU A 105 2.45 36.72 19.43
CA GLU A 105 1.82 36.13 20.63
C GLU A 105 0.40 35.62 20.34
N GLU A 106 -0.39 36.32 19.53
CA GLU A 106 -1.71 35.86 19.08
C GLU A 106 -1.58 34.50 18.34
N VAL A 107 -0.65 34.40 17.40
CA VAL A 107 -0.42 33.18 16.62
C VAL A 107 0.05 32.03 17.51
N LYS A 108 0.94 32.27 18.48
CA LYS A 108 1.37 31.25 19.46
C LYS A 108 0.21 30.76 20.33
N PHE A 109 -0.68 31.66 20.75
CA PHE A 109 -1.83 31.33 21.58
C PHE A 109 -2.80 30.39 20.84
N PHE A 110 -3.16 30.70 19.59
CA PHE A 110 -4.09 29.88 18.81
C PHE A 110 -3.47 28.60 18.24
N ASN A 111 -2.14 28.56 18.11
CA ASN A 111 -1.41 27.46 17.48
C ASN A 111 -0.29 26.93 18.39
N PRO A 112 -0.62 26.21 19.48
CA PRO A 112 0.39 25.71 20.41
C PRO A 112 1.47 24.87 19.70
N GLY A 113 2.73 25.25 19.93
CA GLY A 113 3.90 24.59 19.33
C GLY A 113 4.32 25.11 17.96
N ILE A 114 3.68 26.16 17.42
CA ILE A 114 4.17 26.86 16.23
C ILE A 114 5.49 27.60 16.54
N MET A 115 6.37 27.70 15.55
CA MET A 115 7.51 28.61 15.61
C MET A 115 7.04 29.99 15.13
N ALA A 116 7.23 31.04 15.93
CA ALA A 116 6.89 32.42 15.55
C ALA A 116 8.05 33.34 15.94
N ALA A 117 8.55 34.13 15.00
CA ALA A 117 9.76 34.93 15.18
C ALA A 117 9.68 36.28 14.44
N HIS A 118 10.38 37.27 14.99
CA HIS A 118 10.57 38.56 14.33
C HIS A 118 11.50 38.41 13.11
N PRO A 119 11.28 39.15 12.01
CA PRO A 119 12.10 39.08 10.80
C PRO A 119 13.61 39.17 11.05
N SER A 120 14.03 40.11 11.92
CA SER A 120 15.45 40.33 12.27
C SER A 120 16.14 39.11 12.84
N ASP A 121 15.40 38.27 13.56
CA ASP A 121 15.98 37.20 14.38
C ASP A 121 16.21 35.93 13.55
N VAL A 122 15.42 35.74 12.50
CA VAL A 122 15.33 34.45 11.80
C VAL A 122 15.79 34.52 10.34
N LEU A 123 15.50 35.60 9.61
CA LEU A 123 15.65 35.62 8.15
C LEU A 123 17.11 35.45 7.69
N HIS A 124 18.06 36.07 8.41
CA HIS A 124 19.48 35.99 8.09
C HIS A 124 20.10 34.60 8.34
N LEU A 125 19.43 33.74 9.11
CA LEU A 125 19.89 32.38 9.44
C LEU A 125 19.10 31.28 8.75
N LEU A 126 17.95 31.61 8.15
CA LEU A 126 16.96 30.60 7.77
C LEU A 126 17.51 29.61 6.73
N SER A 127 18.24 30.08 5.70
CA SER A 127 18.82 29.19 4.69
C SER A 127 19.86 28.21 5.25
N ALA A 128 20.51 28.55 6.36
CA ALA A 128 21.53 27.72 7.02
C ALA A 128 20.96 26.87 8.17
N HIS A 129 19.71 27.10 8.57
CA HIS A 129 19.12 26.42 9.72
C HIS A 129 18.87 24.93 9.41
N PRO A 130 19.24 23.98 10.29
CA PRO A 130 19.04 22.55 10.05
C PRO A 130 17.59 22.16 9.72
N ASN A 131 16.63 22.78 10.42
CA ASN A 131 15.19 22.59 10.16
C ASN A 131 14.72 23.07 8.77
N ALA A 132 15.54 23.85 8.06
CA ALA A 132 15.29 24.40 6.73
C ALA A 132 16.12 23.72 5.62
N ALA A 133 16.86 22.65 5.94
CA ALA A 133 17.64 21.90 4.95
C ALA A 133 16.74 21.33 3.83
N GLY A 134 15.60 20.75 4.21
CA GLY A 134 14.65 20.16 3.27
C GLY A 134 15.25 19.02 2.44
N ASN A 135 14.53 18.61 1.38
CA ASN A 135 15.03 17.68 0.37
C ASN A 135 15.02 18.39 -0.98
N PRO A 136 15.98 18.13 -1.89
CA PRO A 136 15.96 18.74 -3.22
C PRO A 136 14.63 18.51 -3.95
N ASP A 137 14.01 19.58 -4.43
CA ASP A 137 12.74 19.58 -5.17
C ASP A 137 12.79 20.62 -6.29
N GLN A 138 13.74 20.44 -7.21
CA GLN A 138 13.99 21.40 -8.30
C GLN A 138 12.78 21.57 -9.23
N GLU A 139 11.92 20.55 -9.34
CA GLU A 139 10.69 20.56 -10.13
C GLU A 139 9.50 21.16 -9.37
N LEU A 140 9.71 21.63 -8.13
CA LEU A 140 8.70 22.25 -7.26
C LEU A 140 7.47 21.36 -7.06
N LYS A 141 7.65 20.03 -7.02
CA LYS A 141 6.55 19.07 -6.87
C LYS A 141 5.79 19.32 -5.59
N ARG A 142 6.47 19.65 -4.50
CA ARG A 142 5.83 19.93 -3.22
C ARG A 142 4.92 21.16 -3.32
N LEU A 143 5.39 22.23 -3.97
CA LEU A 143 4.58 23.42 -4.20
C LEU A 143 3.31 23.09 -4.99
N GLN A 144 3.44 22.34 -6.09
CA GLN A 144 2.30 21.89 -6.90
C GLN A 144 1.30 21.04 -6.08
N GLN A 145 1.80 20.16 -5.21
CA GLN A 145 0.97 19.35 -4.33
C GLN A 145 0.18 20.18 -3.30
N TYR A 146 0.74 21.27 -2.78
CA TYR A 146 0.00 22.17 -1.88
C TYR A 146 -0.97 23.08 -2.63
N ARG A 147 -0.64 23.51 -3.85
CA ARG A 147 -1.59 24.21 -4.74
C ARG A 147 -2.81 23.35 -5.06
N LEU A 148 -2.61 22.04 -5.24
CA LEU A 148 -3.70 21.08 -5.42
C LEU A 148 -4.65 21.08 -4.22
N LEU A 149 -4.10 21.04 -2.99
CA LEU A 149 -4.90 21.14 -1.76
C LEU A 149 -5.65 22.47 -1.67
N GLN A 150 -5.00 23.57 -2.03
CA GLN A 150 -5.63 24.89 -2.06
C GLN A 150 -6.84 24.91 -2.99
N ARG A 151 -6.68 24.50 -4.25
CA ARG A 151 -7.79 24.46 -5.23
C ARG A 151 -8.93 23.60 -4.73
N LYS A 152 -8.63 22.45 -4.13
CA LYS A 152 -9.64 21.55 -3.58
C LYS A 152 -10.40 22.18 -2.40
N ALA A 153 -9.70 22.89 -1.52
CA ALA A 153 -10.32 23.61 -0.41
C ALA A 153 -11.22 24.75 -0.89
N GLU A 154 -10.78 25.53 -1.88
CA GLU A 154 -11.57 26.60 -2.51
C GLU A 154 -12.86 26.05 -3.15
N GLN A 155 -12.74 24.96 -3.91
CA GLN A 155 -13.89 24.31 -4.57
C GLN A 155 -14.85 23.70 -3.54
N ARG A 156 -14.33 23.11 -2.47
CA ARG A 156 -15.14 22.61 -1.37
C ARG A 156 -15.91 23.74 -0.68
N ALA A 157 -15.25 24.86 -0.39
CA ALA A 157 -15.87 26.02 0.26
C ALA A 157 -16.92 26.69 -0.64
N ALA A 158 -16.73 26.66 -1.97
CA ALA A 158 -17.70 27.16 -2.95
C ALA A 158 -18.87 26.19 -3.18
N SER A 159 -18.72 24.92 -2.83
CA SER A 159 -19.77 23.91 -2.99
C SER A 159 -20.76 23.92 -1.83
N SER A 160 -22.03 23.62 -2.12
CA SER A 160 -23.07 23.36 -1.10
C SER A 160 -23.18 21.87 -0.74
N LEU A 161 -22.22 21.07 -1.18
CA LEU A 161 -22.21 19.62 -1.02
C LEU A 161 -21.82 19.23 0.40
N SER A 162 -22.37 18.11 0.89
CA SER A 162 -21.80 17.42 2.03
C SER A 162 -20.38 16.92 1.73
N ASN A 163 -19.62 16.56 2.77
CA ASN A 163 -18.27 16.04 2.59
C ASN A 163 -18.22 14.80 1.67
N GLU A 164 -19.15 13.85 1.84
CA GLU A 164 -19.17 12.63 1.02
C GLU A 164 -19.59 12.89 -0.43
N GLU A 165 -20.57 13.78 -0.65
CA GLU A 165 -20.96 14.19 -2.01
C GLU A 165 -19.81 14.88 -2.73
N PHE A 166 -19.05 15.73 -2.03
CA PHE A 166 -17.85 16.35 -2.59
C PHE A 166 -16.77 15.32 -2.94
N LEU A 167 -16.55 14.30 -2.09
CA LEU A 167 -15.61 13.22 -2.37
C LEU A 167 -16.03 12.39 -3.60
N ARG A 168 -17.33 12.06 -3.73
CA ARG A 168 -17.89 11.42 -4.94
C ARG A 168 -17.65 12.26 -6.20
N ALA A 169 -17.92 13.56 -6.14
CA ALA A 169 -17.70 14.47 -7.26
C ALA A 169 -16.21 14.69 -7.60
N SER A 170 -15.30 14.45 -6.65
CA SER A 170 -13.86 14.63 -6.85
C SER A 170 -13.25 13.60 -7.81
N GLY A 171 -13.90 12.44 -8.02
CA GLY A 171 -13.42 11.41 -8.93
C GLY A 171 -12.10 10.80 -8.48
N ILE A 172 -12.00 10.38 -7.22
CA ILE A 172 -10.75 9.87 -6.63
C ILE A 172 -10.42 8.51 -7.26
N ARG A 173 -9.19 8.40 -7.75
CA ARG A 173 -8.65 7.20 -8.39
C ARG A 173 -7.35 6.81 -7.69
N ILE A 174 -7.19 5.54 -7.39
CA ILE A 174 -5.97 4.99 -6.77
C ILE A 174 -5.39 3.89 -7.63
N SER A 175 -4.07 3.72 -7.61
CA SER A 175 -3.40 2.57 -8.23
C SER A 175 -2.38 1.96 -7.28
N LEU A 176 -2.11 0.67 -7.45
CA LEU A 176 -1.12 -0.07 -6.68
C LEU A 176 0.11 -0.33 -7.53
N ASP A 177 1.25 0.12 -7.02
CA ASP A 177 2.56 -0.07 -7.62
C ASP A 177 3.35 -1.06 -6.75
N TYR A 178 3.52 -2.27 -7.26
CA TYR A 178 4.20 -3.35 -6.55
C TYR A 178 5.71 -3.35 -6.76
N ASP A 179 6.24 -2.49 -7.64
CA ASP A 179 7.68 -2.29 -7.78
C ASP A 179 8.18 -1.35 -6.67
N VAL A 180 8.26 -1.92 -5.46
CA VAL A 180 8.72 -1.21 -4.27
C VAL A 180 10.20 -0.80 -4.40
N GLU A 181 11.01 -1.58 -5.12
CA GLU A 181 12.44 -1.27 -5.28
C GLU A 181 12.64 -0.01 -6.13
N ALA A 182 11.91 0.13 -7.24
CA ALA A 182 11.94 1.36 -8.04
C ALA A 182 11.50 2.61 -7.26
N ASN A 183 10.75 2.43 -6.16
CA ASN A 183 10.25 3.50 -5.31
C ASN A 183 10.91 3.53 -3.92
N PHE A 184 12.00 2.78 -3.69
CA PHE A 184 12.49 2.48 -2.35
C PHE A 184 12.81 3.73 -1.52
N GLU A 185 13.57 4.67 -2.08
CA GLU A 185 13.92 5.93 -1.40
C GLU A 185 12.68 6.73 -0.99
N ARG A 186 11.68 6.77 -1.89
CA ARG A 186 10.42 7.48 -1.65
C ARG A 186 9.59 6.81 -0.57
N VAL A 187 9.59 5.48 -0.52
CA VAL A 187 8.93 4.69 0.54
C VAL A 187 9.57 4.96 1.89
N VAL A 188 10.90 4.90 1.99
CA VAL A 188 11.64 5.22 3.22
C VAL A 188 11.35 6.66 3.67
N GLU A 189 11.36 7.61 2.74
CA GLU A 189 11.01 9.00 3.02
C GLU A 189 9.58 9.12 3.56
N LEU A 190 8.60 8.45 2.93
CA LEU A 190 7.21 8.46 3.36
C LEU A 190 7.06 7.87 4.76
N ILE A 191 7.69 6.71 5.03
CA ILE A 191 7.68 6.04 6.33
C ILE A 191 8.23 6.97 7.42
N ASN A 192 9.32 7.70 7.15
CA ASN A 192 9.97 8.55 8.15
C ASN A 192 9.31 9.92 8.32
N ARG A 193 8.77 10.52 7.25
CA ARG A 193 8.19 11.89 7.31
C ARG A 193 6.72 11.92 7.69
N SER A 194 6.00 10.81 7.55
CA SER A 194 4.56 10.75 7.84
C SER A 194 4.33 10.48 9.32
N ASN A 195 3.70 11.44 9.99
CA ASN A 195 3.40 11.31 11.41
C ASN A 195 1.93 10.96 11.62
N GLN A 196 1.00 11.76 11.09
CA GLN A 196 -0.42 11.61 11.41
C GLN A 196 -1.08 10.35 10.86
N LEU A 197 -0.63 9.87 9.70
CA LEU A 197 -1.17 8.70 9.03
C LEU A 197 -0.12 7.60 8.87
N ASN A 198 0.86 7.53 9.76
CA ASN A 198 1.69 6.34 9.93
C ASN A 198 1.11 5.53 11.09
N TYR A 199 0.38 4.45 10.77
CA TYR A 199 -0.37 3.67 11.74
C TYR A 199 0.51 2.74 12.56
N THR A 200 1.67 2.34 12.06
CA THR A 200 2.57 1.42 12.78
C THR A 200 3.74 2.12 13.46
N LYS A 201 4.07 3.34 13.04
CA LYS A 201 5.16 4.20 13.56
C LYS A 201 6.55 3.57 13.50
N GLN A 202 6.72 2.46 12.78
CA GLN A 202 8.00 1.81 12.60
C GLN A 202 8.85 2.67 11.66
N ARG A 203 9.81 3.41 12.22
CA ARG A 203 10.74 4.27 11.48
C ARG A 203 11.93 3.47 10.95
N LEU A 204 12.52 3.99 9.89
CA LEU A 204 13.71 3.46 9.22
C LEU A 204 14.79 4.54 9.25
N GLU A 205 15.27 4.87 10.45
CA GLU A 205 16.23 5.95 10.71
C GLU A 205 17.67 5.44 10.71
N THR A 206 17.89 4.17 11.07
CA THR A 206 19.23 3.57 11.09
C THR A 206 19.45 2.65 9.89
N ARG A 207 20.73 2.41 9.56
CA ARG A 207 21.10 1.51 8.45
C ARG A 207 20.61 0.09 8.71
N GLU A 208 20.69 -0.37 9.96
CA GLU A 208 20.26 -1.71 10.36
C GLU A 208 18.74 -1.90 10.15
N GLN A 209 17.94 -0.88 10.44
CA GLN A 209 16.49 -0.90 10.19
C GLN A 209 16.18 -0.97 8.69
N ILE A 210 16.92 -0.23 7.87
CA ILE A 210 16.79 -0.23 6.41
C ILE A 210 17.16 -1.61 5.83
N GLU A 211 18.23 -2.23 6.33
CA GLU A 211 18.65 -3.58 5.94
C GLU A 211 17.61 -4.63 6.34
N GLU A 212 17.09 -4.58 7.57
CA GLU A 212 15.99 -5.47 8.01
C GLU A 212 14.74 -5.27 7.15
N PHE A 213 14.39 -4.03 6.82
CA PHE A 213 13.27 -3.72 5.93
C PHE A 213 13.46 -4.33 4.54
N ARG A 214 14.65 -4.21 3.94
CA ARG A 214 14.99 -4.87 2.67
C ARG A 214 14.90 -6.39 2.76
N HIS A 215 15.34 -6.99 3.86
CA HIS A 215 15.17 -8.43 4.08
C HIS A 215 13.71 -8.84 4.17
N MET A 216 12.85 -8.02 4.78
CA MET A 216 11.42 -8.28 4.81
C MET A 216 10.78 -8.15 3.42
N LEU A 217 11.14 -7.14 2.64
CA LEU A 217 10.62 -6.97 1.27
C LEU A 217 10.92 -8.18 0.37
N ASN A 218 12.11 -8.79 0.56
CA ASN A 218 12.54 -9.98 -0.18
C ASN A 218 12.16 -11.30 0.53
N GLY A 219 11.47 -11.23 1.67
CA GLY A 219 11.20 -12.36 2.54
C GLY A 219 9.94 -13.13 2.13
N PHE A 220 9.99 -14.46 2.24
CA PHE A 220 8.80 -15.29 2.01
C PHE A 220 7.64 -14.94 2.96
N GLY A 221 6.45 -14.75 2.37
CA GLY A 221 5.23 -14.44 3.12
C GLY A 221 5.05 -12.96 3.45
N TYR A 222 5.88 -12.09 2.88
CA TYR A 222 5.68 -10.65 2.90
C TYR A 222 5.11 -10.18 1.55
N HIS A 223 4.23 -9.19 1.60
CA HIS A 223 3.62 -8.58 0.43
C HIS A 223 3.59 -7.07 0.66
N ALA A 224 4.11 -6.31 -0.29
CA ALA A 224 4.24 -4.87 -0.18
C ALA A 224 3.67 -4.20 -1.41
N GLY A 225 3.16 -2.99 -1.24
CA GLY A 225 2.63 -2.19 -2.33
C GLY A 225 2.70 -0.70 -2.01
N CYS A 226 3.08 0.07 -3.01
CA CYS A 226 2.98 1.52 -3.01
C CYS A 226 1.57 1.90 -3.49
N VAL A 227 0.96 2.88 -2.83
CA VAL A 227 -0.35 3.42 -3.22
C VAL A 227 -0.13 4.77 -3.87
N ARG A 228 -0.63 4.93 -5.09
CA ARG A 228 -0.69 6.20 -5.81
C ARG A 228 -2.13 6.68 -5.87
N ALA A 229 -2.33 7.99 -5.95
CA ALA A 229 -3.67 8.56 -6.08
C ALA A 229 -3.68 9.78 -6.99
N ALA A 230 -4.79 9.94 -7.72
CA ALA A 230 -5.14 11.12 -8.49
C ALA A 230 -6.63 11.43 -8.29
N ASP A 231 -7.03 12.66 -8.56
CA ASP A 231 -8.44 13.04 -8.66
C ASP A 231 -8.65 14.06 -9.79
N ASN A 232 -9.82 14.66 -9.89
CA ASN A 232 -10.13 15.63 -10.95
C ASN A 232 -9.32 16.94 -10.81
N TYR A 233 -8.67 17.18 -9.68
CA TYR A 233 -7.88 18.38 -9.43
C TYR A 233 -6.40 18.17 -9.76
N GLY A 234 -5.90 16.92 -9.71
CA GLY A 234 -4.53 16.59 -10.08
C GLY A 234 -4.00 15.26 -9.53
N ASP A 235 -2.72 15.01 -9.79
CA ASP A 235 -1.99 13.82 -9.33
C ASP A 235 -1.29 14.08 -7.99
N TYR A 236 -1.51 13.20 -7.01
CA TYR A 236 -0.87 13.27 -5.69
C TYR A 236 0.47 12.52 -5.61
N GLY A 237 0.75 11.67 -6.59
CA GLY A 237 1.88 10.77 -6.69
C GLY A 237 1.77 9.58 -5.75
N LEU A 238 2.92 9.03 -5.34
CA LEU A 238 3.00 8.03 -4.29
C LEU A 238 2.56 8.66 -2.96
N ILE A 239 1.40 8.22 -2.46
CA ILE A 239 0.76 8.71 -1.23
C ILE A 239 0.73 7.68 -0.13
N GLY A 240 0.97 6.41 -0.40
CA GLY A 240 0.85 5.37 0.61
C GLY A 240 1.83 4.22 0.40
N PHE A 241 2.06 3.46 1.46
CA PHE A 241 2.81 2.22 1.42
C PHE A 241 2.27 1.26 2.47
N TYR A 242 2.19 -0.01 2.12
CA TYR A 242 1.93 -1.08 3.06
C TYR A 242 2.97 -2.21 2.94
N LEU A 243 3.27 -2.84 4.08
CA LEU A 243 3.98 -4.10 4.16
C LEU A 243 3.14 -5.07 4.99
N LEU A 244 2.64 -6.10 4.34
CA LEU A 244 1.78 -7.13 4.88
C LEU A 244 2.59 -8.41 5.09
N LYS A 245 2.56 -8.97 6.29
CA LYS A 245 3.02 -10.33 6.55
C LYS A 245 1.84 -11.28 6.52
N ARG A 246 1.75 -12.09 5.46
CA ARG A 246 0.75 -13.15 5.32
C ARG A 246 1.22 -14.40 6.04
N ARG A 247 0.35 -14.94 6.90
CA ARG A 247 0.47 -16.31 7.44
C ARG A 247 -0.81 -17.05 7.09
N ALA A 248 -0.75 -18.39 7.06
CA ALA A 248 -1.83 -19.26 6.60
C ALA A 248 -3.24 -19.08 7.23
N ARG A 249 -3.40 -18.24 8.26
CA ARG A 249 -4.68 -17.97 8.93
C ARG A 249 -4.94 -16.51 9.30
N LYS A 250 -3.90 -15.67 9.29
CA LYS A 250 -3.97 -14.27 9.71
C LYS A 250 -2.89 -13.49 8.97
N SER A 251 -3.29 -12.39 8.36
CA SER A 251 -2.38 -11.41 7.77
C SER A 251 -2.20 -10.27 8.76
N ARG A 252 -1.01 -9.68 8.81
CA ARG A 252 -0.69 -8.55 9.71
C ARG A 252 0.06 -7.47 8.97
N LEU A 253 -0.33 -6.21 9.17
CA LEU A 253 0.40 -5.06 8.66
C LEU A 253 1.59 -4.73 9.58
N ILE A 254 2.77 -4.66 8.96
CA ILE A 254 4.03 -4.25 9.58
C ILE A 254 4.28 -2.76 9.31
N HIS A 255 4.06 -2.34 8.07
CA HIS A 255 3.98 -0.94 7.70
C HIS A 255 2.60 -0.67 7.11
N PHE A 256 2.01 0.44 7.52
CA PHE A 256 0.80 0.99 6.93
C PHE A 256 0.85 2.50 7.10
N VAL A 257 1.18 3.21 6.03
CA VAL A 257 1.51 4.63 6.09
C VAL A 257 0.97 5.37 4.89
N PHE A 258 0.41 6.56 5.12
CA PHE A 258 -0.13 7.44 4.10
C PHE A 258 0.34 8.88 4.30
N SER A 259 0.30 9.66 3.20
CA SER A 259 0.59 11.07 3.19
C SER A 259 -0.55 11.85 3.83
N CYS A 260 -0.24 12.81 4.71
CA CYS A 260 -1.26 13.70 5.27
C CYS A 260 -2.00 14.54 4.21
N ARG A 261 -1.50 14.61 2.97
CA ARG A 261 -2.13 15.36 1.88
C ARG A 261 -3.42 14.71 1.37
N THR A 262 -3.59 13.40 1.58
CA THR A 262 -4.82 12.69 1.22
C THR A 262 -5.68 12.41 2.45
N MET A 263 -5.41 13.10 3.56
CA MET A 263 -6.16 12.96 4.79
C MET A 263 -7.65 13.30 4.56
N HIS A 264 -8.54 12.54 5.19
CA HIS A 264 -9.99 12.61 5.08
C HIS A 264 -10.58 12.26 3.70
N MET A 265 -9.79 11.68 2.79
CA MET A 265 -10.29 11.17 1.51
C MET A 265 -10.78 9.71 1.60
N GLY A 266 -10.48 9.01 2.68
CA GLY A 266 -10.87 7.60 2.89
C GLY A 266 -9.93 6.58 2.22
N ILE A 267 -8.86 7.01 1.56
CA ILE A 267 -7.95 6.10 0.82
C ILE A 267 -7.34 5.04 1.75
N GLU A 268 -6.91 5.45 2.93
CA GLU A 268 -6.34 4.57 3.96
C GLU A 268 -7.31 3.46 4.39
N GLN A 269 -8.59 3.80 4.60
CA GLN A 269 -9.62 2.84 4.96
C GLN A 269 -9.94 1.92 3.78
N TYR A 270 -10.09 2.47 2.57
CA TYR A 270 -10.33 1.69 1.36
C TYR A 270 -9.23 0.66 1.10
N VAL A 271 -7.96 1.06 1.22
CA VAL A 271 -6.82 0.14 1.06
C VAL A 271 -6.81 -0.90 2.18
N TYR A 272 -7.16 -0.53 3.42
CA TYR A 272 -7.23 -1.47 4.54
C TYR A 272 -8.30 -2.55 4.33
N GLU A 273 -9.49 -2.15 3.87
CA GLU A 273 -10.60 -3.05 3.54
C GLU A 273 -10.27 -3.94 2.34
N MET A 274 -9.66 -3.36 1.30
CA MET A 274 -9.18 -4.09 0.12
C MET A 274 -8.14 -5.17 0.48
N LEU A 275 -7.34 -4.93 1.53
CA LEU A 275 -6.39 -5.91 2.07
C LEU A 275 -7.04 -6.94 3.01
N GLU A 276 -8.37 -6.97 3.10
CA GLU A 276 -9.19 -7.85 3.94
C GLU A 276 -9.01 -7.59 5.45
N CYS A 277 -8.87 -6.31 5.83
CA CYS A 277 -8.78 -5.86 7.21
C CYS A 277 -7.77 -6.67 8.05
N PRO A 278 -6.48 -6.73 7.64
CA PRO A 278 -5.48 -7.51 8.35
C PRO A 278 -5.25 -7.00 9.78
N ASP A 279 -4.65 -7.84 10.62
CA ASP A 279 -4.25 -7.43 11.98
C ASP A 279 -3.36 -6.19 11.90
N LEU A 280 -3.76 -5.13 12.60
CA LEU A 280 -3.03 -3.86 12.65
C LEU A 280 -3.10 -3.33 14.08
N ASN A 281 -1.93 -3.22 14.71
CA ASN A 281 -1.81 -2.54 16.00
C ASN A 281 -1.50 -1.07 15.74
N ILE A 282 -2.50 -0.19 15.93
CA ILE A 282 -2.34 1.25 15.68
C ILE A 282 -1.51 1.87 16.79
N ALA A 283 -0.31 2.32 16.44
CA ALA A 283 0.59 3.05 17.33
C ALA A 283 0.22 4.54 17.39
N GLN A 284 -0.33 4.96 18.53
CA GLN A 284 -0.74 6.33 18.78
C GLN A 284 0.45 7.29 18.96
N PRO A 285 0.29 8.60 18.68
CA PRO A 285 -0.92 9.26 18.19
C PRO A 285 -1.05 9.22 16.66
N VAL A 286 -2.22 8.84 16.14
CA VAL A 286 -2.63 9.04 14.74
C VAL A 286 -3.74 10.10 14.66
N SER A 287 -4.01 10.64 13.46
CA SER A 287 -5.09 11.62 13.30
C SER A 287 -6.48 11.02 13.56
N TYR A 288 -6.72 9.80 13.08
CA TYR A 288 -7.98 9.07 13.23
C TYR A 288 -7.78 7.57 12.93
N GLY A 289 -8.80 6.75 13.19
CA GLY A 289 -8.81 5.29 12.96
C GLY A 289 -9.06 4.88 11.50
N LEU A 290 -9.36 3.61 11.25
CA LEU A 290 -9.66 3.09 9.89
C LEU A 290 -11.15 2.80 9.69
N ASP A 291 -11.99 3.40 10.53
CA ASP A 291 -13.45 3.27 10.59
C ASP A 291 -14.13 4.64 10.46
N THR A 292 -13.49 5.58 9.75
CA THR A 292 -13.96 6.97 9.63
C THR A 292 -15.17 7.12 8.73
N HIS A 293 -15.35 6.21 7.77
CA HIS A 293 -16.46 6.21 6.84
C HIS A 293 -17.25 4.89 6.97
N SER A 294 -18.58 4.97 6.83
CA SER A 294 -19.44 3.78 6.92
C SER A 294 -19.39 2.90 5.67
N ASN A 295 -19.20 3.52 4.50
CA ASN A 295 -19.02 2.87 3.21
C ASN A 295 -18.26 3.83 2.28
N ILE A 296 -17.26 3.33 1.57
CA ILE A 296 -16.47 4.14 0.62
C ILE A 296 -16.83 3.71 -0.80
N ASP A 297 -17.62 4.54 -1.47
CA ASP A 297 -18.09 4.32 -2.85
C ASP A 297 -17.52 5.33 -3.86
N TRP A 298 -16.69 6.28 -3.41
CA TRP A 298 -16.12 7.35 -4.23
C TRP A 298 -14.68 7.12 -4.70
N ILE A 299 -14.09 5.97 -4.38
CA ILE A 299 -12.72 5.62 -4.77
C ILE A 299 -12.76 4.52 -5.83
N ALA A 300 -12.15 4.80 -6.99
CA ALA A 300 -11.93 3.81 -8.04
C ALA A 300 -10.49 3.29 -8.00
N LEU A 301 -10.29 2.00 -8.25
CA LEU A 301 -8.97 1.37 -8.35
C LEU A 301 -8.56 1.26 -9.83
N GLU A 302 -7.65 2.13 -10.26
CA GLU A 302 -6.98 2.08 -11.56
C GLU A 302 -6.02 0.89 -11.61
N GLY A 303 -6.08 0.10 -12.69
CA GLY A 303 -5.22 -1.08 -12.88
C GLY A 303 -5.73 -2.37 -12.25
N ALA A 304 -6.92 -2.39 -11.65
CA ALA A 304 -7.69 -3.63 -11.51
C ALA A 304 -8.25 -4.00 -12.88
N ALA A 305 -7.37 -4.39 -13.81
CA ALA A 305 -7.70 -4.75 -15.19
C ALA A 305 -8.94 -4.00 -15.72
N GLU A 306 -8.79 -2.72 -16.05
CA GLU A 306 -9.43 -2.28 -17.28
C GLU A 306 -8.78 -3.13 -18.36
N GLY A 307 -9.39 -4.28 -18.61
CA GLY A 307 -9.18 -4.99 -19.85
C GLY A 307 -9.34 -3.95 -20.94
N ASP A 308 -8.36 -3.94 -21.83
CA ASP A 308 -8.49 -3.41 -23.17
C ASP A 308 -9.96 -3.53 -23.58
N SER A 309 -10.68 -2.40 -23.62
CA SER A 309 -12.07 -2.36 -24.07
C SER A 309 -12.10 -2.43 -25.60
N THR A 310 -11.32 -3.38 -26.12
CA THR A 310 -11.42 -3.95 -27.45
C THR A 310 -12.05 -5.35 -27.32
N GLY A 311 -13.34 -5.35 -26.97
CA GLY A 311 -14.25 -6.47 -27.24
C GLY A 311 -14.40 -7.50 -26.12
N GLY A 312 -15.44 -7.33 -25.30
CA GLY A 312 -16.41 -8.38 -24.92
C GLY A 312 -15.95 -9.80 -24.51
N GLN A 313 -14.69 -10.03 -24.12
CA GLN A 313 -14.26 -11.34 -23.60
C GLN A 313 -14.29 -11.33 -22.08
N ALA A 314 -15.01 -12.28 -21.50
CA ALA A 314 -15.04 -12.52 -20.06
C ALA A 314 -13.62 -12.74 -19.53
N GLU A 315 -13.30 -12.22 -18.34
CA GLU A 315 -11.99 -12.43 -17.71
C GLU A 315 -11.67 -13.94 -17.63
N PRO A 316 -10.46 -14.37 -18.06
CA PRO A 316 -10.10 -15.77 -18.07
C PRO A 316 -10.09 -16.34 -16.65
N ARG A 317 -10.70 -17.51 -16.47
CA ARG A 317 -10.78 -18.17 -15.18
C ARG A 317 -9.48 -18.90 -14.86
N LEU A 318 -8.80 -18.46 -13.80
CA LEU A 318 -7.51 -18.99 -13.37
C LEU A 318 -7.66 -20.12 -12.34
N LEU A 319 -6.90 -21.20 -12.50
CA LEU A 319 -6.73 -22.26 -11.50
C LEU A 319 -5.30 -22.28 -10.99
N LEU A 320 -5.13 -22.19 -9.67
CA LEU A 320 -3.84 -22.38 -9.00
C LEU A 320 -3.83 -23.75 -8.32
N LEU A 321 -2.83 -24.59 -8.63
CA LEU A 321 -2.66 -25.91 -8.01
C LEU A 321 -1.23 -26.10 -7.52
N GLY A 322 -1.02 -26.26 -6.21
CA GLY A 322 0.28 -26.72 -5.71
C GLY A 322 0.82 -26.06 -4.45
N GLY A 323 2.13 -25.82 -4.45
CA GLY A 323 2.91 -25.35 -3.31
C GLY A 323 2.59 -23.92 -2.85
N CYS A 324 3.03 -23.57 -1.62
CA CYS A 324 2.77 -22.26 -1.00
C CYS A 324 3.33 -21.07 -1.79
N ASP A 325 4.28 -21.30 -2.70
CA ASP A 325 4.81 -20.34 -3.67
C ASP A 325 3.70 -19.72 -4.53
N LEU A 326 2.66 -20.49 -4.88
CA LEU A 326 1.52 -19.98 -5.65
C LEU A 326 0.67 -18.96 -4.89
N LEU A 327 0.67 -18.96 -3.55
CA LEU A 327 -0.05 -17.95 -2.76
C LEU A 327 0.51 -16.54 -2.96
N GLN A 328 1.81 -16.43 -3.31
CA GLN A 328 2.44 -15.16 -3.62
C GLN A 328 2.08 -14.69 -5.04
N LEU A 329 1.96 -15.61 -5.99
CA LEU A 329 1.51 -15.27 -7.34
C LEU A 329 0.03 -14.89 -7.39
N ALA A 330 -0.81 -15.52 -6.55
CA ALA A 330 -2.24 -15.27 -6.50
C ALA A 330 -2.61 -13.78 -6.31
N SER A 331 -1.76 -12.99 -5.63
CA SER A 331 -2.00 -11.54 -5.44
C SER A 331 -1.78 -10.69 -6.68
N TYR A 332 -1.05 -11.21 -7.68
CA TYR A 332 -0.79 -10.53 -8.95
C TYR A 332 -1.73 -11.00 -10.07
N CYS A 333 -2.57 -12.00 -9.79
CA CYS A 333 -3.47 -12.59 -10.78
C CYS A 333 -4.93 -12.09 -10.63
N SER A 334 -5.74 -12.28 -11.68
CA SER A 334 -7.16 -11.88 -11.71
C SER A 334 -7.95 -12.37 -10.48
N ARG A 335 -9.00 -11.63 -10.13
CA ARG A 335 -9.98 -12.01 -9.09
C ARG A 335 -10.82 -13.24 -9.50
N ASN A 336 -10.95 -13.52 -10.79
CA ASN A 336 -11.63 -14.72 -11.31
C ASN A 336 -10.72 -15.95 -11.21
N ARG A 337 -10.47 -16.44 -9.98
CA ARG A 337 -9.57 -17.58 -9.74
C ARG A 337 -10.08 -18.58 -8.71
N ILE A 338 -9.62 -19.82 -8.82
CA ILE A 338 -9.83 -20.90 -7.84
C ILE A 338 -8.46 -21.42 -7.38
N GLU A 339 -8.33 -21.68 -6.08
CA GLU A 339 -7.06 -22.01 -5.44
C GLU A 339 -7.10 -23.37 -4.74
N PHE A 340 -6.28 -24.31 -5.23
CA PHE A 340 -5.91 -25.54 -4.54
C PHE A 340 -4.43 -25.45 -4.17
N VAL A 341 -4.15 -24.55 -3.24
CA VAL A 341 -2.79 -24.25 -2.79
C VAL A 341 -2.59 -24.71 -1.35
N ASN A 342 -1.40 -25.23 -1.04
CA ASN A 342 -1.06 -25.78 0.26
C ASN A 342 -1.47 -24.87 1.42
N LYS A 343 -2.29 -25.39 2.34
CA LYS A 343 -2.90 -24.61 3.43
C LYS A 343 -2.69 -25.27 4.79
N ALA A 344 -2.61 -24.46 5.85
CA ALA A 344 -2.39 -24.98 7.20
C ALA A 344 -3.71 -25.29 7.93
N GLU A 345 -3.97 -26.58 8.18
CA GLU A 345 -5.13 -27.08 8.90
C GLU A 345 -4.73 -27.87 10.16
N ARG A 346 -5.37 -27.59 11.30
CA ARG A 346 -5.11 -28.23 12.61
C ARG A 346 -3.62 -28.36 13.01
N LYS A 347 -2.80 -27.33 12.73
CA LYS A 347 -1.33 -27.32 12.95
C LYS A 347 -0.56 -28.35 12.08
N MET A 348 -1.11 -28.73 10.93
CA MET A 348 -0.49 -29.54 9.89
C MET A 348 -0.78 -28.91 8.52
N MET A 349 -0.03 -29.27 7.50
CA MET A 349 -0.19 -28.72 6.15
C MET A 349 -0.99 -29.69 5.29
N VAL A 350 -2.13 -29.24 4.78
CA VAL A 350 -2.86 -29.89 3.70
C VAL A 350 -2.14 -29.59 2.40
N ARG A 351 -1.80 -30.64 1.66
CA ARG A 351 -0.87 -30.62 0.54
C ARG A 351 -1.59 -30.92 -0.77
N TYR A 352 -1.94 -29.90 -1.54
CA TYR A 352 -2.57 -30.04 -2.86
C TYR A 352 -1.54 -30.28 -3.97
N ASP A 353 -0.26 -30.07 -3.68
CA ASP A 353 0.91 -30.55 -4.45
C ASP A 353 1.19 -32.05 -4.24
N ASP A 354 0.24 -32.82 -3.71
CA ASP A 354 0.29 -34.28 -3.62
C ASP A 354 -0.20 -34.91 -4.93
N PRO A 355 0.63 -35.68 -5.67
CA PRO A 355 0.18 -36.40 -6.86
C PRO A 355 -1.08 -37.26 -6.63
N SER A 356 -1.25 -37.78 -5.42
CA SER A 356 -2.42 -38.60 -5.06
C SER A 356 -3.73 -37.81 -5.01
N PHE A 357 -3.68 -36.48 -4.84
CA PHE A 357 -4.84 -35.60 -4.98
C PHE A 357 -5.31 -35.52 -6.43
N VAL A 358 -4.34 -35.37 -7.35
CA VAL A 358 -4.59 -35.21 -8.78
C VAL A 358 -5.06 -36.53 -9.41
N LEU A 359 -4.37 -37.62 -9.09
CA LEU A 359 -4.52 -38.96 -9.70
C LEU A 359 -5.49 -39.89 -8.96
N GLY A 360 -5.84 -39.59 -7.70
CA GLY A 360 -6.60 -40.52 -6.86
C GLY A 360 -8.03 -40.77 -7.36
N ASP A 361 -8.46 -42.03 -7.31
CA ASP A 361 -9.83 -42.41 -7.65
C ASP A 361 -10.85 -41.77 -6.71
N ARG A 362 -11.80 -41.01 -7.28
CA ARG A 362 -12.74 -40.20 -6.50
C ARG A 362 -13.66 -41.06 -5.64
N GLU A 363 -14.07 -42.23 -6.11
CA GLU A 363 -14.93 -43.14 -5.36
C GLU A 363 -14.18 -43.80 -4.19
N ALA A 364 -12.92 -44.16 -4.37
CA ALA A 364 -12.05 -44.67 -3.32
C ALA A 364 -11.79 -43.60 -2.26
N ILE A 365 -11.46 -42.36 -2.68
CA ILE A 365 -11.31 -41.21 -1.78
C ILE A 365 -12.61 -40.98 -0.99
N ARG A 366 -13.77 -41.04 -1.65
CA ARG A 366 -15.08 -40.89 -1.01
C ARG A 366 -15.30 -41.95 0.07
N ARG A 367 -14.93 -43.21 -0.18
CA ARG A 367 -15.17 -44.31 0.77
C ARG A 367 -14.13 -44.37 1.89
N CYS A 368 -12.94 -43.82 1.68
CA CYS A 368 -11.83 -43.94 2.61
C CYS A 368 -12.09 -43.20 3.93
N ARG A 369 -12.23 -43.97 5.01
CA ARG A 369 -12.43 -43.42 6.36
C ARG A 369 -11.13 -42.97 7.02
N ALA A 370 -10.00 -43.51 6.59
CA ALA A 370 -8.70 -43.27 7.20
C ALA A 370 -8.19 -41.85 6.89
N ILE A 371 -8.25 -41.43 5.62
CA ILE A 371 -7.82 -40.09 5.19
C ILE A 371 -8.67 -38.99 5.84
N ARG A 372 -9.98 -39.20 6.04
CA ARG A 372 -10.87 -38.25 6.74
C ARG A 372 -10.45 -37.94 8.18
N LYS A 373 -9.63 -38.80 8.78
CA LYS A 373 -9.16 -38.67 10.17
C LYS A 373 -7.79 -38.03 10.30
N ILE A 374 -7.14 -37.69 9.18
CA ILE A 374 -5.87 -36.95 9.12
C ILE A 374 -6.07 -35.64 8.33
N PRO A 375 -5.25 -34.61 8.56
CA PRO A 375 -5.37 -33.34 7.85
C PRO A 375 -4.71 -33.42 6.47
N CYS A 376 -5.46 -33.94 5.51
CA CYS A 376 -5.15 -33.92 4.08
C CYS A 376 -6.34 -33.35 3.30
N TRP A 377 -6.21 -33.30 1.97
CA TRP A 377 -7.29 -32.96 1.06
C TRP A 377 -8.46 -33.95 1.18
N THR A 378 -9.65 -33.51 0.82
CA THR A 378 -10.91 -34.25 0.97
C THR A 378 -11.47 -34.73 -0.36
N HIS A 379 -12.53 -35.55 -0.31
CA HIS A 379 -13.31 -35.91 -1.48
C HIS A 379 -13.95 -34.66 -2.12
N GLU A 380 -14.49 -33.77 -1.28
CA GLU A 380 -15.09 -32.52 -1.71
C GLU A 380 -14.07 -31.63 -2.43
N ASP A 381 -12.84 -31.52 -1.90
CA ASP A 381 -11.77 -30.80 -2.58
C ASP A 381 -11.46 -31.41 -3.95
N ALA A 382 -11.40 -32.74 -4.05
CA ALA A 382 -11.06 -33.43 -5.30
C ALA A 382 -12.14 -33.24 -6.38
N VAL A 383 -13.43 -33.27 -6.00
CA VAL A 383 -14.55 -33.00 -6.89
C VAL A 383 -14.57 -31.53 -7.33
N GLN A 384 -14.32 -30.60 -6.40
CA GLN A 384 -14.23 -29.18 -6.73
C GLN A 384 -13.05 -28.91 -7.66
N PHE A 385 -11.93 -29.61 -7.47
CA PHE A 385 -10.77 -29.53 -8.35
C PHE A 385 -11.11 -30.01 -9.77
N ASP A 386 -11.78 -31.14 -9.93
CA ASP A 386 -12.18 -31.62 -11.26
C ASP A 386 -13.11 -30.62 -11.98
N ALA A 387 -14.05 -30.01 -11.25
CA ALA A 387 -14.93 -28.99 -11.79
C ALA A 387 -14.17 -27.70 -12.17
N ALA A 388 -13.22 -27.27 -11.32
CA ALA A 388 -12.38 -26.11 -11.59
C ALA A 388 -11.50 -26.36 -12.82
N LEU A 389 -10.87 -27.54 -12.87
CA LEU A 389 -10.00 -27.96 -13.96
C LEU A 389 -10.73 -27.94 -15.31
N ALA A 390 -11.95 -28.46 -15.36
CA ALA A 390 -12.77 -28.51 -16.57
C ALA A 390 -13.31 -27.15 -17.03
N SER A 391 -13.20 -26.09 -16.20
CA SER A 391 -13.81 -24.79 -16.46
C SER A 391 -12.84 -23.61 -16.42
N SER A 392 -11.54 -23.88 -16.28
CA SER A 392 -10.48 -22.86 -16.24
C SER A 392 -9.83 -22.65 -17.59
N ASP A 393 -9.53 -21.38 -17.89
CA ASP A 393 -8.87 -20.94 -19.12
C ASP A 393 -7.34 -20.89 -18.95
N VAL A 394 -6.87 -20.72 -17.71
CA VAL A 394 -5.44 -20.66 -17.37
C VAL A 394 -5.18 -21.49 -16.12
N LEU A 395 -4.13 -22.31 -16.15
CA LEU A 395 -3.71 -23.15 -15.05
C LEU A 395 -2.26 -22.82 -14.68
N LEU A 396 -2.01 -22.47 -13.41
CA LEU A 396 -0.66 -22.37 -12.85
C LEU A 396 -0.45 -23.51 -11.85
N ILE A 397 0.51 -24.37 -12.15
CA ILE A 397 0.71 -25.65 -11.46
C ILE A 397 2.11 -25.68 -10.84
N SER A 398 2.23 -25.98 -9.55
CA SER A 398 3.50 -26.12 -8.82
C SER A 398 3.52 -27.44 -8.04
N LEU A 399 3.94 -28.52 -8.71
CA LEU A 399 3.99 -29.87 -8.13
C LEU A 399 5.38 -30.33 -7.71
N TRP A 400 6.44 -29.58 -8.02
CA TRP A 400 7.81 -29.94 -7.67
C TRP A 400 8.03 -30.23 -6.17
N PRO A 401 7.40 -29.49 -5.22
CA PRO A 401 7.52 -29.84 -3.81
C PRO A 401 6.97 -31.24 -3.48
N GLY A 402 6.21 -31.85 -4.41
CA GLY A 402 5.85 -33.27 -4.52
C GLY A 402 6.98 -34.26 -4.25
N MET A 403 8.22 -33.93 -4.61
CA MET A 403 9.43 -34.74 -4.41
C MET A 403 9.75 -35.03 -2.93
N ASN A 404 9.20 -34.23 -2.00
CA ASN A 404 9.53 -34.28 -0.58
C ASN A 404 8.42 -34.93 0.29
N GLY A 405 8.82 -35.63 1.35
CA GLY A 405 7.92 -36.21 2.36
C GLY A 405 7.59 -37.68 2.14
N GLN A 406 6.60 -38.17 2.88
CA GLN A 406 6.28 -39.59 2.98
C GLN A 406 4.92 -39.92 2.37
N TYR A 407 4.86 -41.00 1.61
CA TYR A 407 3.60 -41.58 1.14
C TYR A 407 3.06 -42.58 2.15
N LEU A 408 1.78 -42.43 2.47
CA LEU A 408 1.01 -43.39 3.24
C LEU A 408 -0.02 -44.03 2.33
N GLN A 409 -0.17 -45.34 2.43
CA GLN A 409 -1.26 -46.07 1.80
C GLN A 409 -2.26 -46.49 2.86
N ALA A 410 -3.50 -46.03 2.73
CA ALA A 410 -4.60 -46.48 3.55
C ALA A 410 -4.92 -47.96 3.26
N ALA A 411 -5.49 -48.67 4.24
CA ALA A 411 -5.84 -50.09 4.10
C ALA A 411 -6.82 -50.38 2.94
N ASP A 412 -7.60 -49.38 2.52
CA ASP A 412 -8.51 -49.41 1.38
C ASP A 412 -7.87 -48.93 0.06
N GLY A 413 -6.55 -48.74 0.05
CA GLY A 413 -5.74 -48.51 -1.16
C GLY A 413 -5.44 -47.04 -1.46
N VAL A 414 -6.14 -46.09 -0.84
CA VAL A 414 -5.93 -44.65 -1.10
C VAL A 414 -4.55 -44.21 -0.63
N ARG A 415 -3.79 -43.58 -1.53
CA ARG A 415 -2.49 -43.00 -1.22
C ARG A 415 -2.66 -41.53 -0.82
N VAL A 416 -1.82 -41.09 0.11
CA VAL A 416 -1.75 -39.69 0.52
C VAL A 416 -0.32 -39.36 0.92
N ARG A 417 0.14 -38.18 0.49
CA ARG A 417 1.47 -37.69 0.78
C ARG A 417 1.44 -36.69 1.93
N VAL A 418 2.19 -36.97 2.98
CA VAL A 418 2.32 -36.11 4.18
C VAL A 418 3.77 -35.73 4.41
N SER A 419 4.05 -34.69 5.21
CA SER A 419 5.42 -34.42 5.64
C SER A 419 5.87 -35.44 6.69
N ASN A 420 7.18 -35.63 6.84
CA ASN A 420 7.74 -36.53 7.86
C ASN A 420 7.26 -36.16 9.27
N ILE A 421 7.22 -34.85 9.57
CA ILE A 421 6.71 -34.31 10.84
C ILE A 421 5.23 -34.67 11.04
N ALA A 422 4.41 -34.55 9.99
CA ALA A 422 2.99 -34.87 10.07
C ALA A 422 2.77 -36.37 10.27
N LYS A 423 3.49 -37.23 9.54
CA LYS A 423 3.49 -38.68 9.73
C LYS A 423 3.81 -39.04 11.18
N ASP A 424 4.95 -38.56 11.69
CA ASP A 424 5.40 -38.90 13.05
C ASP A 424 4.42 -38.42 14.12
N LYS A 425 3.80 -37.27 13.91
CA LYS A 425 2.78 -36.74 14.82
C LYS A 425 1.50 -37.57 14.80
N ILE A 426 1.03 -38.00 13.63
CA ILE A 426 -0.16 -38.86 13.50
C ILE A 426 0.11 -40.20 14.19
N GLU A 427 1.27 -40.80 13.92
CA GLU A 427 1.67 -42.09 14.49
C GLU A 427 1.83 -42.01 16.01
N LYS A 428 2.52 -41.01 16.54
CA LYS A 428 2.69 -40.83 18.00
C LYS A 428 1.38 -40.57 18.73
N GLN A 429 0.45 -39.83 18.11
CA GLN A 429 -0.85 -39.53 18.74
C GLN A 429 -1.78 -40.75 18.79
N ARG A 430 -1.71 -41.65 17.79
CA ARG A 430 -2.62 -42.80 17.69
C ARG A 430 -1.90 -44.02 17.08
N PRO A 431 -0.95 -44.65 17.78
CA PRO A 431 -0.05 -45.65 17.20
C PRO A 431 -0.79 -46.90 16.68
N ASP A 432 -1.71 -47.46 17.48
CA ASP A 432 -2.44 -48.66 17.06
C ASP A 432 -3.43 -48.39 15.94
N TRP A 433 -4.05 -47.20 15.94
CA TRP A 433 -4.93 -46.79 14.85
C TRP A 433 -4.12 -46.58 13.56
N PHE A 434 -2.97 -45.92 13.63
CA PHE A 434 -2.09 -45.69 12.50
C PHE A 434 -1.64 -47.02 11.87
N ARG A 435 -1.09 -47.95 12.66
CA ARG A 435 -0.65 -49.27 12.15
C ARG A 435 -1.77 -50.09 11.52
N ARG A 436 -3.01 -49.96 12.00
CA ARG A 436 -4.18 -50.67 11.43
C ARG A 436 -4.70 -50.06 10.13
N ASN A 437 -4.51 -48.74 9.95
CA ASN A 437 -5.16 -48.00 8.86
C ASN A 437 -4.19 -47.56 7.77
N PHE A 438 -2.89 -47.48 8.05
CA PHE A 438 -1.88 -46.98 7.11
C PHE A 438 -0.64 -47.85 7.07
N ARG A 439 -0.12 -48.04 5.86
CA ARG A 439 1.23 -48.52 5.57
C ARG A 439 2.08 -47.37 5.07
N VAL A 440 3.29 -47.23 5.61
CA VAL A 440 4.29 -46.30 5.08
C VAL A 440 4.88 -46.91 3.81
N LEU A 441 4.82 -46.17 2.70
CA LEU A 441 5.42 -46.58 1.43
C LEU A 441 6.80 -45.96 1.30
N GLU A 442 7.81 -46.77 1.02
CA GLU A 442 9.09 -46.29 0.49
C GLU A 442 8.89 -46.08 -1.01
N VAL A 443 8.97 -44.82 -1.44
CA VAL A 443 8.82 -44.41 -2.84
C VAL A 443 10.13 -43.78 -3.25
N SER A 444 10.77 -44.30 -4.30
CA SER A 444 12.04 -43.78 -4.80
C SER A 444 11.86 -42.37 -5.39
N ASP A 445 12.95 -41.61 -5.55
CA ASP A 445 12.84 -40.30 -6.19
C ASP A 445 12.43 -40.40 -7.67
N GLU A 446 12.77 -41.50 -8.34
CA GLU A 446 12.32 -41.80 -9.71
C GLU A 446 10.82 -42.06 -9.76
N GLU A 447 10.28 -42.88 -8.85
CA GLU A 447 8.84 -43.11 -8.75
C GLU A 447 8.06 -41.84 -8.39
N LYS A 448 8.63 -40.96 -7.55
CA LYS A 448 8.02 -39.65 -7.24
C LYS A 448 8.00 -38.74 -8.47
N LYS A 449 9.08 -38.73 -9.25
CA LYS A 449 9.16 -38.00 -10.52
C LYS A 449 8.07 -38.48 -11.46
N ASP A 450 7.94 -39.80 -11.65
CA ASP A 450 6.90 -40.39 -12.49
C ASP A 450 5.48 -40.01 -12.05
N LEU A 451 5.21 -40.00 -10.74
CA LEU A 451 3.90 -39.58 -10.21
C LEU A 451 3.58 -38.11 -10.49
N ILE A 452 4.58 -37.21 -10.41
CA ILE A 452 4.40 -35.80 -10.76
C ILE A 452 4.08 -35.66 -12.24
N VAL A 453 4.73 -36.44 -13.09
CA VAL A 453 4.60 -36.39 -14.54
C VAL A 453 3.23 -36.89 -14.96
N GLN A 454 2.83 -38.05 -14.44
CA GLN A 454 1.46 -38.56 -14.62
C GLN A 454 0.41 -37.57 -14.14
N SER A 455 0.69 -36.82 -13.06
CA SER A 455 -0.22 -35.77 -12.59
C SER A 455 -0.34 -34.62 -13.60
N LEU A 456 0.77 -34.17 -14.19
CA LEU A 456 0.78 -33.13 -15.21
C LEU A 456 0.08 -33.59 -16.50
N GLU A 457 0.34 -34.82 -16.95
CA GLU A 457 -0.35 -35.43 -18.09
C GLU A 457 -1.86 -35.54 -17.83
N SER A 458 -2.26 -36.04 -16.67
CA SER A 458 -3.67 -36.13 -16.27
C SER A 458 -4.35 -34.76 -16.16
N ILE A 459 -3.62 -33.72 -15.79
CA ILE A 459 -4.14 -32.34 -15.78
C ILE A 459 -4.33 -31.86 -17.22
N SER A 460 -3.34 -32.07 -18.08
CA SER A 460 -3.40 -31.73 -19.51
C SER A 460 -4.60 -32.39 -20.20
N ASP A 461 -4.80 -33.70 -19.96
CA ASP A 461 -5.88 -34.48 -20.57
C ASP A 461 -7.29 -34.05 -20.14
N ARG A 462 -7.43 -33.57 -18.90
CA ARG A 462 -8.73 -33.16 -18.33
C ARG A 462 -9.03 -31.67 -18.50
N ALA A 463 -8.01 -30.85 -18.75
CA ALA A 463 -8.18 -29.43 -18.99
C ALA A 463 -8.88 -29.17 -20.34
N PRO A 464 -9.61 -28.05 -20.50
CA PRO A 464 -10.11 -27.64 -21.79
C PRO A 464 -8.97 -27.52 -22.81
N LYS A 465 -9.18 -27.98 -24.05
CA LYS A 465 -8.16 -27.91 -25.13
C LYS A 465 -7.62 -26.51 -25.43
N LYS A 466 -8.34 -25.46 -25.01
CA LYS A 466 -7.94 -24.06 -25.19
C LYS A 466 -7.25 -23.47 -23.94
N ALA A 467 -7.21 -24.21 -22.84
CA ALA A 467 -6.65 -23.74 -21.59
C ALA A 467 -5.13 -23.65 -21.70
N LYS A 468 -4.54 -22.57 -21.17
CA LYS A 468 -3.09 -22.40 -21.11
C LYS A 468 -2.57 -22.98 -19.79
N ILE A 469 -1.62 -23.91 -19.88
CA ILE A 469 -1.07 -24.60 -18.71
C ILE A 469 0.38 -24.18 -18.51
N PHE A 470 0.69 -23.63 -17.34
CA PHE A 470 2.05 -23.29 -16.92
C PHE A 470 2.45 -24.17 -15.74
N ALA A 471 3.48 -24.99 -15.93
CA ALA A 471 4.08 -25.78 -14.87
C ALA A 471 5.32 -25.07 -14.32
N LEU A 472 5.24 -24.66 -13.06
CA LEU A 472 6.37 -24.12 -12.30
C LEU A 472 7.22 -25.29 -11.80
N SER A 473 8.48 -25.30 -12.22
CA SER A 473 9.52 -26.17 -11.67
C SER A 473 10.77 -25.32 -11.40
N CYS A 474 11.87 -25.92 -10.95
CA CYS A 474 13.18 -25.25 -10.91
C CYS A 474 13.62 -24.69 -12.29
N CYS A 475 12.99 -25.15 -13.38
CA CYS A 475 12.97 -24.51 -14.70
C CYS A 475 11.50 -24.42 -15.17
N THR A 476 10.94 -23.22 -15.35
CA THR A 476 9.61 -23.07 -15.98
C THR A 476 9.65 -23.62 -17.41
N LEU A 477 8.87 -24.67 -17.69
CA LEU A 477 8.71 -25.26 -19.02
C LEU A 477 7.27 -25.08 -19.50
N TRP A 478 7.11 -24.80 -20.79
CA TRP A 478 5.82 -24.85 -21.49
C TRP A 478 5.44 -26.31 -21.73
N VAL A 479 4.18 -26.68 -21.48
CA VAL A 479 3.71 -28.08 -21.59
C VAL A 479 3.48 -28.52 -23.05
N ASP A 480 3.52 -27.59 -24.02
CA ASP A 480 3.08 -27.86 -25.40
C ASP A 480 4.15 -28.29 -26.42
N GLU A 481 5.42 -28.50 -26.03
CA GLU A 481 6.36 -29.21 -26.90
C GLU A 481 7.22 -30.19 -26.10
N GLU A 482 6.85 -31.47 -26.20
CA GLU A 482 7.60 -32.67 -25.81
C GLU A 482 8.25 -32.67 -24.41
N ILE A 483 7.52 -33.24 -23.44
CA ILE A 483 8.09 -33.71 -22.18
C ILE A 483 9.28 -34.65 -22.49
N LYS A 484 10.51 -34.16 -22.28
CA LYS A 484 11.67 -35.00 -22.00
C LYS A 484 12.29 -34.56 -20.68
N LEU A 485 11.96 -35.37 -19.67
CA LEU A 485 12.48 -35.38 -18.31
C LEU A 485 13.90 -35.92 -18.17
#